data_AF-A0AA90T9R8-F1
#
_entry.id   AF-A0AA90T9R8-F1
#
_cell.length_a   1.000
_cell.length_b   1.000
_cell.length_c   1.000
_cell.angle_alpha   90.00
_cell.angle_beta   90.00
_cell.angle_gamma   90.00
#
_symmetry.space_group_name_H-M   'P 1'
#
loop_
_entity.id
_entity.type
_entity.pdbx_description
1 polymer ?
#
loop_
_entity_poly.entity_id
_entity_poly.type
_entity_poly.pdbx_seq_one_letter_code
_entity_poly.pdbx_strand_id
1 'polypeptide(L)' 'MSYGGRFGYNYFFTPRNGLRFISMFQMENLKITPNQYVLFQDSSDNSHYTVSAGVDYLFDFTKG' A
#
# COMPACT_ATOMS: atom_id res chain seq x y z
N MET A 1 -8.50 13.18 4.29
CA MET A 1 -8.35 12.33 3.09
C MET A 1 -7.00 11.65 3.19
N SER A 2 -6.98 10.33 3.06
CA SER A 2 -5.73 9.55 3.01
C SER A 2 -5.39 9.33 1.54
N TYR A 3 -4.17 9.68 1.13
CA TYR A 3 -3.66 9.49 -0.22
C TYR A 3 -2.57 8.43 -0.16
N GLY A 4 -2.67 7.41 -1.00
CA GLY A 4 -1.70 6.32 -0.97
C GLY A 4 -1.72 5.50 -2.25
N GLY A 5 -0.61 4.80 -2.46
CA GLY A 5 -0.41 3.92 -3.61
C GLY A 5 0.22 2.61 -3.15
N ARG A 6 -0.13 1.53 -3.85
CA ARG A 6 0.46 0.21 -3.65
C ARG A 6 1.12 -0.24 -4.95
N PHE A 7 2.39 -0.61 -4.87
CA PHE A 7 3.15 -1.19 -5.97
C PHE A 7 3.57 -2.60 -5.56
N GLY A 8 3.51 -3.54 -6.50
CA GLY A 8 3.90 -4.90 -6.21
C GLY A 8 4.31 -5.67 -7.45
N TYR A 9 5.12 -6.69 -7.21
CA TYR A 9 5.60 -7.62 -8.22
C TYR A 9 5.39 -9.05 -7.74
N ASN A 10 4.89 -9.90 -8.64
CA ASN A 10 4.73 -11.33 -8.40
C ASN A 10 5.64 -12.09 -9.36
N TYR A 11 6.50 -12.95 -8.81
CA TYR A 11 7.34 -13.86 -9.58
C TYR A 11 6.82 -15.28 -9.45
N PHE A 12 6.32 -15.85 -10.55
CA PHE A 12 5.81 -17.23 -10.56
C PHE A 12 6.92 -18.20 -10.95
N PHE A 13 7.31 -19.09 -10.02
CA PHE A 13 8.23 -20.20 -10.33
C PHE A 13 7.51 -21.35 -11.04
N THR A 14 6.22 -21.48 -10.77
CA THR A 14 5.33 -22.48 -11.38
C THR A 14 3.99 -21.80 -11.66
N PRO A 15 3.08 -22.40 -12.46
CA PRO A 15 1.75 -21.83 -12.69
C PRO A 15 0.91 -21.61 -11.43
N ARG A 16 1.33 -22.18 -10.29
CA ARG A 16 0.58 -22.14 -9.02
C ARG A 16 1.34 -21.51 -7.86
N ASN A 17 2.67 -21.56 -7.86
CA ASN A 17 3.49 -21.02 -6.76
C ASN A 17 4.28 -19.81 -7.24
N GLY A 18 4.23 -18.73 -6.48
CA GLY A 18 5.02 -17.54 -6.74
C GLY A 18 5.52 -16.85 -5.47
N LEU A 19 6.47 -15.94 -5.63
CA LEU A 19 6.86 -14.97 -4.60
C LEU A 19 6.17 -13.66 -4.90
N ARG A 20 5.72 -12.99 -3.84
CA ARG A 20 5.13 -11.67 -3.89
C ARG A 20 6.00 -10.68 -3.15
N PHE A 21 6.24 -9.55 -3.79
CA PHE A 21 6.80 -8.37 -3.17
C PHE A 21 5.81 -7.21 -3.27
N ILE A 22 5.48 -6.58 -2.16
CA ILE A 22 4.59 -5.42 -2.11
C ILE A 22 5.28 -4.30 -1.35
N SER A 23 5.24 -3.11 -1.94
CA SER A 23 5.55 -1.85 -1.30
C SER A 23 4.30 -0.97 -1.28
N MET A 24 4.04 -0.34 -0.14
CA MET A 24 2.89 0.52 0.07
C MET A 24 3.34 1.82 0.70
N PHE A 25 2.81 2.91 0.16
CA PHE A 25 2.97 4.24 0.69
C PHE A 25 1.61 4.83 1.00
N GLN A 26 1.44 5.32 2.22
CA GLN A 26 0.20 5.92 2.69
C GLN A 26 0.51 7.23 3.39
N MET A 27 -0.14 8.30 2.94
CA MET A 27 -0.12 9.62 3.56
C MET A 27 -1.49 9.89 4.15
N GLU A 28 -1.54 10.10 5.45
CA GLU A 28 -2.75 10.45 6.16
C GLU A 28 -2.71 11.92 6.59
N ASN A 29 -3.88 12.53 6.75
CA ASN A 29 -4.05 13.90 7.25
C ASN A 29 -3.47 15.05 6.41
N LEU A 30 -3.34 14.88 5.09
CA LEU A 30 -3.11 16.00 4.16
C LEU A 30 -4.33 16.94 4.13
N LYS A 31 -4.40 17.89 5.07
CA LYS A 31 -5.32 19.03 4.98
C LYS A 31 -4.72 20.06 4.03
N ILE A 32 -4.93 19.85 2.72
CA ILE A 32 -4.75 20.92 1.74
C ILE A 32 -5.90 21.91 1.97
N THR A 33 -5.69 22.84 2.90
CA THR A 33 -6.64 23.93 3.17
C THR A 33 -6.19 25.11 2.32
N PRO A 34 -6.86 25.46 1.21
CA PRO A 34 -6.34 26.47 0.31
C PRO A 34 -6.42 27.90 0.86
N ASN A 35 -6.96 28.16 2.07
CA ASN A 35 -7.28 29.54 2.47
C ASN A 35 -7.40 29.88 3.97
N GLN A 36 -6.75 29.16 4.90
CA GLN A 36 -6.83 29.57 6.32
C GLN A 36 -5.46 29.54 7.02
N TYR A 37 -4.99 30.74 7.38
CA TYR A 37 -3.93 30.96 8.36
C TYR A 37 -4.42 30.43 9.72
N VAL A 38 -4.05 29.20 10.07
CA VAL A 38 -4.24 28.65 11.41
C VAL A 38 -2.87 28.62 12.07
N LEU A 39 -2.62 29.58 12.96
CA LEU A 39 -1.32 29.83 13.60
C LEU A 39 -0.87 28.76 14.62
N PHE A 40 -1.74 27.79 14.96
CA PHE A 40 -1.45 26.76 15.97
C PHE A 40 -2.13 25.42 15.66
N GLN A 41 -2.00 24.91 14.44
CA GLN A 41 -2.39 23.54 14.13
C GLN A 41 -1.14 22.66 14.13
N ASP A 42 -0.87 22.01 15.25
CA ASP A 42 0.15 20.96 15.34
C ASP A 42 -0.36 19.74 14.57
N SER A 43 -0.12 19.72 13.25
CA SER A 43 -0.50 18.59 12.40
C SER A 43 0.69 17.65 12.27
N SER A 44 0.59 16.50 12.95
CA SER A 44 1.47 15.37 12.64
C SER A 44 1.06 14.80 11.28
N ASP A 45 1.82 15.16 10.24
CA ASP A 45 1.75 14.49 8.95
C ASP A 45 2.22 13.05 9.13
N ASN A 46 1.26 12.13 9.18
CA ASN A 46 1.56 10.71 9.30
C ASN A 46 1.72 10.13 7.90
N SER A 47 2.97 9.95 7.49
CA SER A 47 3.33 9.14 6.34
C SER A 47 3.89 7.80 6.81
N HIS A 48 3.36 6.72 6.25
CA HIS A 48 3.80 5.36 6.55
C HIS A 48 4.22 4.65 5.28
N TYR A 49 5.38 4.01 5.36
CA TYR A 49 5.91 3.16 4.31
C TYR A 49 5.95 1.73 4.81
N THR A 50 5.32 0.82 4.06
CA THR A 50 5.26 -0.60 4.41
C THR A 50 5.84 -1.42 3.27
N VAL A 51 6.76 -2.33 3.60
CA VAL A 51 7.31 -3.32 2.66
C VAL A 51 7.00 -4.71 3.17
N SER A 52 6.55 -5.58 2.28
CA SER A 52 6.28 -6.97 2.60
C SER A 52 6.73 -7.90 1.47
N ALA A 53 7.23 -9.06 1.86
CA ALA A 53 7.53 -10.18 0.98
C ALA A 53 6.74 -11.41 1.44
N GLY A 54 6.29 -12.23 0.51
CA GLY A 54 5.50 -13.42 0.82
C GLY A 54 5.52 -14.46 -0.28
N VAL A 55 4.89 -15.60 0.01
CA VAL A 55 4.70 -16.71 -0.93
C VAL A 55 3.20 -16.76 -1.28
N ASP A 56 2.90 -16.87 -2.57
CA ASP A 56 1.54 -16.98 -3.10
C ASP A 56 1.29 -18.36 -3.70
N TYR A 57 0.08 -18.88 -3.45
CA TYR A 57 -0.43 -20.11 -4.05
C TYR A 57 -1.76 -19.84 -4.74
N LEU A 58 -1.85 -20.11 -6.05
CA LEU A 58 -3.12 -20.03 -6.79
C LEU A 58 -3.90 -21.34 -6.66
N PHE A 59 -5.11 -21.22 -6.10
CA PHE A 59 -6.09 -22.29 -6.11
C PHE A 59 -6.77 -22.34 -7.48
N ASP A 60 -6.84 -23.55 -8.04
CA ASP A 60 -7.54 -23.84 -9.29
C ASP A 60 -8.75 -24.71 -8.95
N PHE A 61 -9.95 -24.14 -9.08
CA PHE A 61 -11.21 -24.78 -8.73
C PHE A 61 -11.84 -25.55 -9.89
N THR A 62 -11.15 -25.69 -11.04
CA THR A 62 -11.72 -26.29 -12.26
C THR A 62 -11.74 -27.83 -12.27
N LYS A 63 -11.29 -28.49 -11.20
CA LYS A 63 -11.25 -29.96 -11.08
C LYS A 63 -12.09 -30.50 -9.90
N GLY A 64 -13.24 -29.89 -9.65
CA GLY A 64 -14.27 -30.38 -8.72
C GLY A 64 -15.43 -31.01 -9.48
#